data_AF-A0A8S9W5V2-F1
#
_entry.id   AF-A0A8S9W5V2-F1
#
_cell.length_a   1.000
_cell.length_b   1.000
_cell.length_c   1.000
_cell.angle_alpha   90.00
_cell.angle_beta   90.00
_cell.angle_gamma   90.00
#
_symmetry.space_group_name_H-M   'P 1'
#
loop_
_entity.id
_entity.type
_entity.pdbx_description
1 polymer ?
#
loop_
_entity_poly.entity_id
_entity_poly.type
_entity_poly.pdbx_seq_one_letter_code
_entity_poly.pdbx_strand_id
1 'polypeptide(L)' 'MKKYLVTLAKEEREALDALTSKGKHQSQKILNALILLGCDEGEYQMKLSE' A
#
# COMPACT_ATOMS: atom_id res chain seq x y z
N MET A 1 9.62 14.64 -1.51
CA MET A 1 10.40 14.23 -0.31
C MET A 1 9.79 12.94 0.22
N LYS A 2 10.49 11.80 0.11
CA LYS A 2 10.11 10.59 0.87
C LYS A 2 10.71 10.73 2.26
N LYS A 3 9.85 10.88 3.28
CA LYS A 3 10.30 11.00 4.69
C LYS A 3 10.56 9.64 5.33
N TYR A 4 9.96 8.58 4.80
CA TYR A 4 10.11 7.22 5.29
C TYR A 4 10.21 6.27 4.10
N LEU A 5 11.16 5.33 4.19
CA LEU A 5 11.24 4.19 3.30
C LEU A 5 10.37 3.10 3.93
N VAL A 6 9.34 2.66 3.21
CA VAL A 6 8.48 1.56 3.63
C VAL A 6 8.83 0.36 2.76
N THR A 7 8.99 -0.80 3.38
CA THR A 7 9.27 -2.06 2.69
C THR A 7 8.25 -3.06 3.20
N LEU A 8 7.18 -3.27 2.44
CA LEU A 8 6.12 -4.19 2.84
C LEU A 8 6.52 -5.62 2.51
N ALA A 9 6.26 -6.53 3.44
CA ALA A 9 6.23 -7.95 3.12
C ALA A 9 5.06 -8.27 2.18
N LYS A 10 5.14 -9.40 1.47
CA LYS A 10 4.10 -9.81 0.51
C LYS A 10 2.72 -9.87 1.15
N GLU A 11 2.63 -10.45 2.34
CA GLU A 11 1.39 -10.64 3.08
C GLU A 11 0.77 -9.29 3.52
N GLU A 12 1.62 -8.33 3.91
CA GLU A 12 1.19 -6.98 4.28
C GLU A 12 0.63 -6.23 3.07
N ARG A 13 1.29 -6.36 1.91
CA ARG A 13 0.83 -5.76 0.66
C ARG A 13 -0.51 -6.33 0.22
N GLU A 14 -0.64 -7.66 0.21
CA GLU A 14 -1.90 -8.34 -0.12
C GLU A 14 -3.05 -7.92 0.82
N ALA A 15 -2.77 -7.74 2.12
CA ALA A 15 -3.75 -7.26 3.08
C ALA A 15 -4.18 -5.81 2.80
N LEU A 16 -3.26 -4.92 2.42
CA LEU A 16 -3.57 -3.55 2.04
C LEU A 16 -4.34 -3.47 0.71
N ASP A 17 -3.98 -4.29 -0.27
CA ASP A 17 -4.71 -4.39 -1.55
C ASP A 17 -6.14 -4.92 -1.34
N ALA A 18 -6.31 -5.93 -0.48
CA ALA A 18 -7.63 -6.40 -0.08
C ALA A 18 -8.45 -5.30 0.61
N LEU A 19 -7.82 -4.49 1.47
CA LEU A 19 -8.46 -3.41 2.20
C LEU A 19 -8.89 -2.23 1.29
N THR A 20 -8.18 -2.00 0.20
CA THR A 20 -8.47 -0.90 -0.75
C THR A 20 -9.42 -1.32 -1.87
N SER A 21 -9.50 -2.61 -2.21
CA SER A 21 -10.28 -3.10 -3.34
C SER A 21 -11.76 -3.34 -3.06
N LYS A 22 -12.16 -3.64 -1.81
CA LYS A 22 -13.56 -3.95 -1.46
C LYS A 22 -13.92 -3.58 -0.03
N GLY A 23 -15.10 -3.00 0.19
CA GLY A 23 -15.72 -2.88 1.53
C GLY A 23 -16.12 -1.47 1.95
N LYS A 24 -16.86 -1.37 3.06
CA LYS A 24 -17.27 -0.11 3.68
C LYS A 24 -16.35 0.16 4.88
N HIS A 25 -15.12 0.60 4.58
CA HIS A 25 -14.15 1.00 5.61
C HIS A 25 -14.19 2.52 5.83
N GLN A 26 -13.73 2.96 7.00
CA GLN A 26 -13.54 4.39 7.24
C GLN A 26 -12.54 4.95 6.22
N SER A 27 -12.86 6.09 5.62
CA SER A 27 -12.06 6.73 4.57
C SER A 27 -10.61 6.96 4.99
N GLN A 28 -10.36 7.27 6.27
CA GLN A 28 -9.00 7.44 6.80
C GLN A 28 -8.17 6.15 6.72
N LYS A 29 -8.79 4.98 6.94
CA LYS A 29 -8.09 3.69 6.89
C LYS A 29 -7.70 3.34 5.45
N ILE A 30 -8.59 3.61 4.49
CA ILE A 30 -8.31 3.45 3.05
C ILE A 30 -7.19 4.41 2.63
N LEU A 31 -7.27 5.68 3.04
CA LEU A 31 -6.25 6.67 2.73
C LEU A 31 -4.87 6.26 3.25
N ASN A 32 -4.79 5.80 4.50
CA ASN A 32 -3.53 5.33 5.09
C ASN A 32 -2.98 4.11 4.33
N ALA A 33 -3.84 3.17 3.92
CA ALA A 33 -3.43 2.01 3.15
C ALA A 33 -2.88 2.39 1.77
N LEU A 34 -3.54 3.31 1.07
CA LEU A 34 -3.07 3.83 -0.22
C LEU A 34 -1.74 4.58 -0.09
N ILE A 35 -1.55 5.35 0.98
CA ILE A 35 -0.27 6.02 1.26
C ILE A 35 0.84 5.01 1.45
N LEU A 36 0.60 3.94 2.24
CA LEU A 36 1.60 2.89 2.47
C LEU A 36 1.93 2.14 1.18
N LEU A 37 0.93 1.74 0.39
CA LEU A 37 1.11 1.09 -0.92
C LEU A 37 1.88 1.97 -1.91
N GLY A 38 1.63 3.28 -1.93
CA GLY A 38 2.34 4.23 -2.81
C GLY A 38 3.76 4.56 -2.34
N CYS A 39 4.06 4.38 -1.04
CA CYS A 39 5.39 4.62 -0.47
C CYS A 39 6.26 3.35 -0.43
N ASP A 40 5.68 2.18 -0.66
CA ASP A 40 6.39 0.90 -0.67
C ASP A 40 7.48 0.88 -1.74
N GLU A 41 8.71 0.60 -1.32
CA GLU A 41 9.88 0.37 -2.17
C GLU A 41 10.36 -1.09 -2.09
N GLY A 42 9.56 -1.98 -1.48
CA GLY A 42 9.87 -3.40 -1.37
C GLY A 42 9.81 -4.16 -2.68
N GLU A 43 10.35 -5.38 -2.66
CA GLU A 43 10.46 -6.26 -3.84
C GLU A 43 9.11 -6.62 -4.47
N TYR A 44 8.03 -6.53 -3.67
CA TYR A 44 6.68 -6.82 -4.11
C TYR A 44 5.97 -5.61 -4.69
N GLN A 45 6.59 -4.42 -4.70
CA GLN A 45 6.02 -3.25 -5.36
C GLN A 45 5.88 -3.55 -6.85
N MET A 46 4.64 -3.57 -7.35
CA MET A 46 4.37 -3.53 -8.78
C MET A 46 4.72 -2.13 -9.24
N LYS A 47 5.99 -1.92 -9.61
CA LYS A 47 6.34 -0.81 -10.48
C LYS A 47 5.50 -1.02 -11.74
N LEU A 48 4.53 -0.14 -11.95
CA LEU A 48 3.97 0.09 -13.27
C LEU A 48 5.19 0.51 -14.12
N SER A 49 5.80 -0.48 -14.76
CA SER A 49 6.77 -0.25 -15.82
C SER A 49 6.03 0.45 -16.94
N GLU A 50 6.51 1.65 -17.29
CA GLU A 50 6.05 2.48 -18.41
C GLU A 50 6.04 1.73 -19.75
#